data_AF-A0AAJ5ZLR7-F1
#
_entry.id   AF-A0AAJ5ZLR7-F1
#
_cell.length_a   1.000
_cell.length_b   1.000
_cell.length_c   1.000
_cell.angle_alpha   90.00
_cell.angle_beta   90.00
_cell.angle_gamma   90.00
#
_symmetry.space_group_name_H-M   'P 1'
#
loop_
_entity.id
_entity.type
_entity.pdbx_description
1 polymer ?
#
loop_
_entity_poly.entity_id
_entity_poly.type
_entity_poly.pdbx_seq_one_letter_code
_entity_poly.pdbx_strand_id
1 'polypeptide(L)'
;MLNDIGMSANEFDDAMHLPYAAQDFLTLAMLSVGIDPDDFHTLEFAHDHFMSRTCITCPHRRICYDHMQAFDFESHYRDFCPNRDNFSKLLGKRCDA
;
A
#
# COMPACT_ATOMS: atom_id res chain seq x y z
N MET A 1 -1.01 7.87 14.54
CA MET A 1 -2.28 7.42 15.16
C MET A 1 -3.29 7.12 14.07
N LEU A 2 -4.30 6.27 14.31
CA LEU A 2 -5.27 5.86 13.26
C LEU A 2 -5.95 7.05 12.54
N ASN A 3 -6.18 8.14 13.28
CA ASN A 3 -6.72 9.39 12.71
C ASN A 3 -5.81 10.02 11.65
N ASP A 4 -4.49 9.85 11.76
CA ASP A 4 -3.51 10.41 10.82
C ASP A 4 -3.61 9.73 9.44
N ILE A 5 -4.14 8.51 9.39
CA ILE A 5 -4.43 7.81 8.13
C ILE A 5 -5.94 7.85 7.81
N GLY A 6 -6.70 8.73 8.46
CA GLY A 6 -8.14 8.90 8.26
C GLY A 6 -8.96 7.66 8.61
N MET A 7 -8.48 6.82 9.54
CA MET A 7 -9.06 5.53 9.87
C MET A 7 -9.73 5.56 11.25
N SER A 8 -10.95 5.04 11.34
CA SER A 8 -11.64 4.90 12.63
C SER A 8 -11.19 3.66 13.40
N ALA A 9 -11.41 3.64 14.72
CA ALA A 9 -11.10 2.46 15.54
C ALA A 9 -11.91 1.22 15.12
N ASN A 10 -13.21 1.37 14.85
CA ASN A 10 -14.07 0.24 14.42
C ASN A 10 -13.62 -0.32 13.07
N GLU A 11 -13.28 0.55 12.12
CA GLU A 11 -12.75 0.13 10.82
C GLU A 11 -11.41 -0.61 10.97
N PHE A 12 -10.59 -0.20 11.93
CA PHE A 12 -9.34 -0.89 12.26
C PHE A 12 -9.58 -2.26 12.86
N ASP A 13 -10.48 -2.37 13.84
CA ASP A 13 -10.88 -3.63 14.44
C ASP A 13 -11.43 -4.61 13.37
N ASP A 14 -12.27 -4.13 12.46
CA ASP A 14 -12.77 -4.93 11.33
C ASP A 14 -11.60 -5.40 10.45
N ALA A 15 -10.67 -4.52 10.11
CA ALA A 15 -9.50 -4.84 9.30
C ALA A 15 -8.57 -5.86 9.97
N MET A 16 -8.52 -5.93 11.30
CA MET A 16 -7.71 -6.91 12.03
C MET A 16 -8.18 -8.36 11.81
N HIS A 17 -9.40 -8.56 11.32
CA HIS A 17 -9.91 -9.87 10.95
C HIS A 17 -9.52 -10.30 9.52
N LEU A 18 -8.90 -9.41 8.73
CA LEU A 18 -8.45 -9.72 7.38
C LEU A 18 -7.19 -10.58 7.37
N PRO A 19 -6.97 -11.39 6.33
CA PRO A 19 -5.74 -12.16 6.18
C PRO A 19 -4.50 -11.29 6.30
N TYR A 20 -3.53 -11.77 7.08
CA TYR A 20 -2.22 -11.13 7.26
C TYR A 20 -2.32 -9.68 7.76
N ALA A 21 -3.32 -9.32 8.56
CA ALA A 21 -3.55 -7.95 9.02
C ALA A 21 -2.33 -7.27 9.67
N ALA A 22 -1.47 -8.04 10.35
CA ALA A 22 -0.25 -7.52 10.97
C ALA A 22 0.88 -7.19 9.98
N GLN A 23 0.76 -7.58 8.71
CA GLN A 23 1.81 -7.38 7.70
C GLN A 23 1.73 -5.97 7.10
N ASP A 24 2.86 -5.27 7.07
CA ASP A 24 2.96 -4.00 6.35
C ASP A 24 3.20 -4.22 4.86
N PHE A 25 2.12 -4.54 4.14
CA PHE A 25 2.19 -4.71 2.68
C PHE A 25 2.41 -3.42 1.92
N LEU A 26 2.11 -2.24 2.47
CA LEU A 26 2.27 -1.00 1.73
C LEU A 26 3.76 -0.72 1.52
N THR A 27 4.54 -0.79 2.60
CA THR A 27 5.99 -0.60 2.56
C THR A 27 6.65 -1.65 1.67
N LEU A 28 6.27 -2.93 1.82
CA LEU A 28 6.79 -4.00 0.96
C LEU A 28 6.44 -3.79 -0.52
N ALA A 29 5.21 -3.35 -0.81
CA ALA A 29 4.78 -3.06 -2.17
C ALA A 29 5.56 -1.89 -2.78
N MET A 30 5.73 -0.79 -2.05
CA MET A 30 6.53 0.34 -2.50
C MET A 30 7.96 -0.10 -2.85
N LEU A 31 8.62 -0.81 -1.94
CA LEU A 31 9.97 -1.33 -2.17
C LEU A 31 10.03 -2.26 -3.40
N SER A 32 9.05 -3.16 -3.55
CA SER A 32 9.01 -4.12 -4.67
C SER A 32 8.88 -3.47 -6.05
N VAL A 33 8.30 -2.27 -6.14
CA VAL A 33 8.20 -1.49 -7.38
C VAL A 33 9.24 -0.37 -7.46
N GLY A 34 10.19 -0.33 -6.52
CA GLY A 34 11.29 0.63 -6.48
C GLY A 34 10.92 2.02 -5.96
N ILE A 35 9.81 2.19 -5.25
CA ILE A 35 9.47 3.41 -4.50
C ILE A 35 10.16 3.33 -3.13
N ASP A 36 10.85 4.40 -2.75
CA ASP A 36 11.42 4.53 -1.40
C ASP A 36 10.31 4.98 -0.42
N PRO A 37 9.88 4.12 0.53
CA PRO A 37 8.82 4.46 1.48
C PRO A 37 9.24 5.52 2.50
N ASP A 38 10.54 5.76 2.69
CA ASP A 38 11.08 6.72 3.66
C ASP A 38 11.37 8.09 3.04
N ASP A 39 11.25 8.22 1.71
CA ASP A 39 11.35 9.50 1.02
C ASP A 39 10.23 10.45 1.47
N PHE A 40 10.60 11.71 1.73
CA PHE A 40 9.68 12.72 2.26
C PHE A 40 8.46 12.95 1.35
N HIS A 41 8.66 13.02 0.03
CA HIS A 41 7.57 13.22 -0.91
C HIS A 41 6.68 11.98 -1.03
N THR A 42 7.26 10.78 -0.88
CA THR A 42 6.49 9.54 -0.83
C THR A 42 5.62 9.48 0.41
N LEU A 43 6.15 9.83 1.59
CA LEU A 43 5.40 9.88 2.84
C LEU A 43 4.24 10.88 2.80
N GLU A 44 4.51 12.11 2.33
CA GLU A 44 3.48 13.16 2.17
C GLU A 44 2.39 12.70 1.20
N PHE A 45 2.77 12.15 0.05
CA PHE A 45 1.82 11.66 -0.94
C PHE A 45 0.98 10.49 -0.41
N ALA A 46 1.61 9.52 0.26
CA ALA A 46 0.94 8.35 0.81
C ALA A 46 -0.07 8.72 1.92
N HIS A 47 0.28 9.72 2.73
CA HIS A 47 -0.60 10.31 3.73
C HIS A 47 -1.82 10.97 3.07
N ASP A 48 -1.61 11.90 2.14
CA ASP A 48 -2.68 12.68 1.51
C ASP A 48 -3.66 11.83 0.68
N HIS A 49 -3.19 10.68 0.18
CA HIS A 49 -3.98 9.74 -0.60
C HIS A 49 -4.48 8.54 0.21
N PHE A 50 -4.34 8.57 1.55
CA PHE A 50 -4.78 7.51 2.46
C PHE A 50 -4.32 6.10 2.04
N MET A 51 -3.11 5.98 1.50
CA MET A 51 -2.60 4.72 0.96
C MET A 51 -2.50 3.64 2.04
N SER A 52 -2.12 4.01 3.27
CA SER A 52 -2.02 3.10 4.42
C SER A 52 -3.38 2.54 4.81
N ARG A 53 -4.39 3.40 4.98
CA ARG A 53 -5.77 2.96 5.25
C ARG A 53 -6.28 2.03 4.15
N THR A 54 -6.07 2.41 2.90
CA THR A 54 -6.44 1.61 1.71
C THR A 54 -5.80 0.22 1.74
N CYS A 55 -4.54 0.11 2.18
CA CYS A 55 -3.84 -1.16 2.27
C CYS A 55 -4.32 -2.00 3.48
N ILE A 56 -4.52 -1.37 4.63
CA ILE A 56 -4.97 -2.03 5.88
C ILE A 56 -6.35 -2.67 5.67
N THR A 57 -7.29 -1.97 5.04
CA THR A 57 -8.67 -2.46 4.84
C THR A 57 -8.84 -3.31 3.58
N CYS A 58 -7.77 -3.58 2.83
CA CYS A 58 -7.86 -4.25 1.54
C CYS A 58 -8.35 -5.70 1.68
N PRO A 59 -9.44 -6.13 1.01
CA PRO A 59 -9.89 -7.52 1.06
C PRO A 59 -8.97 -8.46 0.27
N HIS A 60 -8.15 -7.95 -0.65
CA HIS A 60 -7.24 -8.73 -1.51
C HIS A 60 -5.89 -9.04 -0.85
N ARG A 61 -5.74 -8.91 0.48
CA ARG A 61 -4.46 -9.12 1.18
C ARG A 61 -3.84 -10.50 0.97
N ARG A 62 -4.65 -11.54 0.76
CA ARG A 62 -4.14 -12.87 0.40
C ARG A 62 -3.48 -12.87 -0.98
N ILE A 63 -4.12 -12.27 -1.98
CA ILE A 63 -3.55 -12.13 -3.33
C ILE A 63 -2.26 -11.32 -3.30
N CYS A 64 -2.25 -10.22 -2.52
CA CYS A 64 -1.05 -9.42 -2.29
C CYS A 64 0.09 -10.28 -1.71
N TYR A 65 -0.19 -11.05 -0.66
CA TYR A 65 0.77 -11.95 -0.04
C TYR A 65 1.34 -12.96 -1.04
N ASP A 66 0.49 -13.61 -1.82
CA ASP A 66 0.92 -14.65 -2.78
C ASP A 66 1.90 -14.07 -3.81
N HIS A 67 1.60 -12.89 -4.37
CA HIS A 67 2.50 -12.19 -5.30
C HIS A 67 3.80 -11.68 -4.64
N MET A 68 3.73 -11.26 -3.37
CA MET A 68 4.95 -10.90 -2.63
C MET A 68 5.86 -12.11 -2.41
N GLN A 69 5.30 -13.27 -2.07
CA GLN A 69 6.06 -14.51 -1.88
C GLN A 69 6.65 -15.04 -3.19
N ALA A 70 5.94 -14.83 -4.30
CA ALA A 70 6.40 -15.20 -5.63
C ALA A 70 7.41 -14.20 -6.24
N PHE A 71 7.68 -13.08 -5.57
CA PHE A 71 8.52 -11.98 -6.07
C PHE A 71 8.06 -11.40 -7.42
N ASP A 72 6.76 -11.45 -7.70
CA ASP A 72 6.18 -11.03 -8.98
C ASP A 72 5.12 -9.91 -8.84
N PHE A 73 5.03 -9.30 -7.64
CA PHE A 73 4.08 -8.22 -7.37
C PHE A 73 4.18 -7.06 -8.37
N GLU A 74 5.39 -6.62 -8.73
CA GLU A 74 5.61 -5.52 -9.69
C GLU A 74 4.89 -5.77 -11.03
N SER A 75 4.83 -7.02 -11.47
CA SER A 75 4.22 -7.38 -12.75
C SER A 75 2.69 -7.46 -12.70
N HIS A 76 2.09 -7.58 -11.51
CA HIS A 76 0.67 -7.94 -11.35
C HIS A 76 -0.16 -6.96 -10.52
N TYR A 77 0.48 -6.03 -9.78
CA TYR A 77 -0.26 -5.15 -8.86
C TYR A 77 -1.34 -4.31 -9.56
N ARG A 78 -1.18 -4.01 -10.86
CA ARG A 78 -2.16 -3.26 -11.65
C ARG A 78 -3.50 -3.99 -11.80
N ASP A 79 -3.52 -5.31 -11.64
CA ASP A 79 -4.72 -6.13 -11.86
C ASP A 79 -5.61 -6.20 -10.62
N PHE A 80 -5.04 -6.04 -9.41
CA PHE A 80 -5.79 -6.28 -8.16
C PHE A 80 -5.61 -5.19 -7.09
N CYS A 81 -4.53 -4.41 -7.12
CA CYS A 81 -4.19 -3.49 -6.04
C CYS A 81 -5.03 -2.21 -6.11
N PRO A 82 -5.73 -1.82 -5.03
CA PRO A 82 -6.43 -0.54 -4.97
C PRO A 82 -5.48 0.67 -5.03
N ASN A 83 -4.23 0.53 -4.58
CA ASN A 83 -3.20 1.58 -4.64
C ASN A 83 -2.48 1.68 -5.99
N ARG A 84 -2.87 0.92 -7.02
CA ARG A 84 -2.14 0.84 -8.31
C ARG A 84 -1.92 2.20 -9.00
N ASP A 85 -2.91 3.09 -8.94
CA ASP A 85 -2.83 4.40 -9.58
C ASP A 85 -1.94 5.35 -8.78
N ASN A 86 -1.93 5.19 -7.45
CA ASN A 86 -1.05 5.93 -6.54
C ASN A 86 0.42 5.51 -6.74
N PHE A 87 0.70 4.21 -6.88
CA PHE A 87 2.04 3.74 -7.24
C PHE A 87 2.48 4.28 -8.60
N SER A 88 1.59 4.25 -9.60
CA SER A 88 1.90 4.78 -10.94
C SER A 88 2.25 6.28 -10.91
N LYS A 89 1.56 7.08 -10.08
CA LYS A 89 1.88 8.50 -9.88
C LYS A 89 3.23 8.71 -9.20
N LEU A 90 3.52 7.95 -8.15
CA LEU A 90 4.80 8.03 -7.43
C LEU A 90 5.98 7.64 -8.34
N LEU A 91 5.80 6.63 -9.19
CA LEU A 91 6.79 6.24 -10.18
C LEU A 91 6.97 7.28 -11.29
N GLY A 92 5.87 7.89 -11.76
CA GLY A 92 5.92 8.96 -12.76
C GLY A 92 6.75 10.16 -12.31
N LYS A 93 6.62 10.58 -11.04
CA LYS A 93 7.42 11.68 -10.46
C LYS A 93 8.92 11.43 -10.48
N ARG A 94 9.39 10.17 -10.44
CA ARG A 94 10.81 9.83 -10.52
C ARG A 94 11.40 10.00 -11.92
N CYS A 95 10.58 10.03 -12.97
CA CYS A 95 11.04 10.26 -14.34
C CYS A 95 11.17 11.75 -14.69
N ASP A 96 10.49 12.63 -13.94
CA ASP A 96 10.50 14.07 -14.15
C ASP A 96 11.54 14.82 -13.30
N ALA A 97 12.31 14.10 -12.47
CA ALA A 97 13.31 14.62 -11.52
C ALA A 97 14.75 14.37 -11.98
#